data_AF-A0A7Y2XPJ8-F1
#
_entry.id   AF-A0A7Y2XPJ8-F1
#
_cell.length_a   1.000
_cell.length_b   1.000
_cell.length_c   1.000
_cell.angle_alpha   90.00
_cell.angle_beta   90.00
_cell.angle_gamma   90.00
#
_symmetry.space_group_name_H-M   'P 1'
#
loop_
_entity.id
_entity.type
_entity.pdbx_description
1 polymer ?
#
loop_
_entity_poly.entity_id
_entity_poly.type
_entity_poly.pdbx_seq_one_letter_code
_entity_poly.pdbx_strand_id
1 'polypeptide(L)'
;MNDGQFESYLSRVLENDLSAEEFAEFERHLASSPEARAQYLDAVDVHNLLDLSLQAKIPTQRGISNVVDVQRIIGKQRRKSMRIAAMSAAAIFVIGLACLGFFMVKERPPALAFNTSPGTDFTLTHSKDASEAEGRIMEAGSRLHLTTGTVELSFASGVRSIVKAPADITLHQDDTLFVNQGTAWFEVPENAIGFTVKSKELTAVDLGTEFGVIVKPNDYDEVHVFKGKVRV
;
A
#
# COMPACT_ATOMS: atom_id res chain seq x y z
N MET A 1 -29.95 -78.45 19.41
CA MET A 1 -30.40 -77.79 18.17
C MET A 1 -30.05 -78.70 17.02
N ASN A 2 -30.95 -78.89 16.05
CA ASN A 2 -30.67 -79.69 14.86
C ASN A 2 -29.89 -78.83 13.83
N ASP A 3 -29.09 -79.46 12.96
CA ASP A 3 -28.22 -78.73 12.01
C ASP A 3 -29.00 -77.74 11.13
N GLY A 4 -30.17 -78.13 10.63
CA GLY A 4 -31.03 -77.23 9.84
C GLY A 4 -31.65 -76.06 10.63
N GLN A 5 -31.81 -76.19 11.96
CA GLN A 5 -32.22 -75.08 12.81
C GLN A 5 -31.06 -74.12 13.08
N PHE A 6 -29.83 -74.63 13.19
CA PHE A 6 -28.63 -73.82 13.35
C PHE A 6 -28.38 -72.91 12.13
N GLU A 7 -28.46 -73.46 10.91
CA GLU A 7 -28.30 -72.66 9.69
C GLU A 7 -29.37 -71.56 9.56
N SER A 8 -30.62 -71.88 9.92
CA SER A 8 -31.71 -70.89 9.92
C SER A 8 -31.47 -69.76 10.92
N TYR A 9 -31.01 -70.09 12.13
CA TYR A 9 -30.67 -69.08 13.13
C TYR A 9 -29.44 -68.27 12.72
N LEU A 10 -28.42 -68.90 12.13
CA LEU A 10 -27.22 -68.23 11.63
C LEU A 10 -27.54 -67.16 10.59
N SER A 11 -28.38 -67.48 9.60
CA SER A 11 -28.80 -66.51 8.57
C SER A 11 -29.58 -65.34 9.18
N ARG A 12 -30.56 -65.64 10.04
CA ARG A 12 -31.40 -64.61 10.66
C ARG A 12 -30.63 -63.75 11.68
N VAL A 13 -29.55 -64.25 12.29
CA VAL A 13 -28.66 -63.45 13.14
C VAL A 13 -27.92 -62.41 12.30
N LEU A 14 -27.39 -62.81 11.15
CA LEU A 14 -26.70 -61.89 10.24
C LEU A 14 -27.63 -60.82 9.66
N GLU A 15 -28.90 -61.14 9.49
CA GLU A 15 -29.95 -60.21 9.06
C GLU A 15 -30.59 -59.40 10.21
N ASN A 16 -30.15 -59.62 11.45
CA ASN A 16 -30.66 -58.99 12.67
C ASN A 16 -32.18 -59.20 12.91
N ASP A 17 -32.66 -60.41 12.63
CA ASP A 17 -34.08 -60.82 12.67
C ASP A 17 -34.36 -61.97 13.68
N LEU A 18 -33.52 -62.08 14.73
CA LEU A 18 -33.76 -63.02 15.84
C LEU A 18 -34.44 -62.35 17.03
N SER A 19 -35.40 -63.05 17.64
CA SER A 19 -35.95 -62.65 18.94
C SER A 19 -34.93 -62.94 20.07
N ALA A 20 -35.09 -62.25 21.21
CA ALA A 20 -34.19 -62.40 22.35
C ALA A 20 -34.16 -63.84 22.93
N GLU A 21 -35.27 -64.57 22.85
CA GLU A 21 -35.36 -65.96 23.32
C GLU A 21 -34.64 -66.94 22.39
N GLU A 22 -34.82 -66.77 21.07
CA GLU A 22 -34.11 -67.56 20.05
C GLU A 22 -32.60 -67.31 20.09
N PHE A 23 -32.20 -66.05 20.33
CA PHE A 23 -30.80 -65.68 20.43
C PHE A 23 -30.11 -66.34 21.64
N ALA A 24 -30.79 -66.39 22.79
CA ALA A 24 -30.26 -67.06 23.98
C ALA A 24 -30.13 -68.59 23.79
N GLU A 25 -30.95 -69.21 22.92
CA GLU A 25 -30.80 -70.62 22.52
C GLU A 25 -29.61 -70.81 21.58
N PHE A 26 -29.44 -69.91 20.61
CA PHE A 26 -28.31 -69.89 19.69
C PHE A 26 -26.97 -69.72 20.44
N GLU A 27 -26.87 -68.78 21.37
CA GLU A 27 -25.68 -68.56 22.21
C GLU A 27 -25.33 -69.79 23.05
N ARG A 28 -26.34 -70.46 23.63
CA ARG A 28 -26.12 -71.71 24.38
C ARG A 28 -25.55 -72.81 23.48
N HIS A 29 -26.02 -72.88 22.25
CA HIS A 29 -25.51 -73.86 21.28
C HIS A 29 -24.06 -73.55 20.87
N LEU A 30 -23.74 -72.28 20.57
CA LEU A 30 -22.38 -71.82 20.29
C LEU A 30 -21.43 -72.08 21.46
N ALA A 31 -21.86 -71.85 22.70
CA ALA A 31 -21.05 -72.13 23.89
C ALA A 31 -20.71 -73.62 24.00
N SER A 32 -21.67 -74.50 23.70
CA SER A 32 -21.53 -75.95 23.82
C SER A 32 -20.71 -76.62 22.72
N SER A 33 -20.65 -76.04 21.50
CA SER A 33 -20.00 -76.67 20.34
C SER A 33 -18.90 -75.79 19.74
N PRO A 34 -17.64 -76.25 19.70
CA PRO A 34 -16.55 -75.57 18.99
C PRO A 34 -16.77 -75.51 17.47
N GLU A 35 -17.44 -76.50 16.90
CA GLU A 35 -17.72 -76.59 15.47
C GLU A 35 -18.75 -75.53 15.04
N ALA A 36 -19.80 -75.33 15.84
CA ALA A 36 -20.78 -74.27 15.62
C ALA A 36 -20.14 -72.87 15.68
N ARG A 37 -19.14 -72.67 16.56
CA ARG A 37 -18.37 -71.41 16.62
C ARG A 37 -17.55 -71.17 15.36
N ALA A 38 -16.92 -72.20 14.81
CA ALA A 38 -16.15 -72.07 13.58
C ALA A 38 -17.06 -71.70 12.39
N GLN A 39 -18.22 -72.35 12.27
CA GLN A 39 -19.20 -72.05 11.22
C GLN A 39 -19.79 -70.63 11.36
N TYR A 40 -20.05 -70.16 12.59
CA TYR A 40 -20.49 -68.79 12.83
C TYR A 40 -19.43 -67.76 12.40
N LEU A 41 -18.16 -67.97 12.76
CA LEU A 41 -17.08 -67.05 12.40
C LEU A 41 -16.88 -66.96 10.88
N ASP A 42 -16.91 -68.10 10.17
CA ASP A 42 -16.78 -68.13 8.71
C ASP A 42 -17.94 -67.39 8.02
N ALA A 43 -19.17 -67.60 8.50
CA ALA A 43 -20.34 -66.90 7.96
C ALA A 43 -20.31 -65.39 8.22
N VAL A 44 -19.86 -64.96 9.41
CA VAL A 44 -19.67 -63.54 9.74
C VAL A 44 -18.57 -62.91 8.87
N ASP A 45 -17.46 -63.61 8.64
CA ASP A 45 -16.36 -63.13 7.80
C ASP A 45 -16.81 -62.95 6.34
N VAL A 46 -17.52 -63.92 5.77
CA VAL A 46 -18.08 -63.82 4.42
C VAL A 46 -19.09 -62.67 4.32
N HIS A 47 -19.99 -62.53 5.30
CA HIS A 47 -20.98 -61.45 5.36
C HIS A 47 -20.31 -60.06 5.43
N ASN A 48 -19.28 -59.91 6.28
CA ASN A 48 -18.50 -58.68 6.39
C ASN A 48 -17.76 -58.33 5.09
N LEU A 49 -17.16 -59.32 4.42
CA LEU A 49 -16.47 -59.11 3.15
C LEU A 49 -17.43 -58.68 2.04
N LEU A 50 -18.64 -59.25 2.02
CA LEU A 50 -19.70 -58.84 1.10
C LEU A 50 -20.14 -57.39 1.35
N ASP A 51 -20.41 -57.01 2.60
CA ASP A 51 -20.83 -55.66 2.95
C ASP A 51 -19.75 -54.61 2.60
N LEU A 52 -18.48 -54.89 2.91
CA LEU A 52 -17.35 -54.05 2.50
C LEU A 52 -17.25 -53.89 0.98
N SER A 53 -17.49 -54.97 0.23
CA SER A 53 -17.44 -54.95 -1.24
C SER A 53 -18.60 -54.17 -1.87
N LEU A 54 -19.78 -54.18 -1.24
CA LEU A 54 -20.95 -53.41 -1.65
C LEU A 54 -20.77 -51.92 -1.31
N GLN A 55 -20.27 -51.61 -0.11
CA GLN A 55 -19.96 -50.23 0.30
C GLN A 55 -18.88 -49.59 -0.58
N ALA A 56 -17.89 -50.37 -1.03
CA ALA A 56 -16.88 -49.90 -1.98
C ALA A 56 -17.44 -49.59 -3.38
N LYS A 57 -18.57 -50.21 -3.77
CA LYS A 57 -19.16 -50.08 -5.12
C LYS A 57 -20.39 -49.15 -5.18
N ILE A 58 -21.01 -48.78 -4.06
CA ILE A 58 -22.21 -47.94 -4.03
C ILE A 58 -21.91 -46.56 -3.42
N PRO A 59 -21.61 -45.54 -4.23
CA PRO A 59 -21.57 -44.17 -3.74
C PRO A 59 -22.99 -43.61 -3.74
N THR A 60 -23.77 -43.87 -2.69
CA THR A 60 -24.72 -42.94 -2.02
C THR A 60 -25.86 -43.63 -1.26
N GLN A 61 -26.09 -43.06 -0.07
CA GLN A 61 -27.33 -42.98 0.72
C GLN A 61 -27.71 -44.09 1.72
N ARG A 62 -27.66 -43.62 2.99
CA ARG A 62 -28.51 -43.91 4.16
C ARG A 62 -28.22 -45.19 4.97
N GLY A 63 -27.67 -44.97 6.17
CA GLY A 63 -27.96 -45.82 7.33
C GLY A 63 -26.75 -46.15 8.21
N ILE A 64 -26.44 -45.26 9.17
CA ILE A 64 -25.79 -45.57 10.45
C ILE A 64 -24.43 -46.33 10.39
N SER A 65 -23.38 -45.64 9.94
CA SER A 65 -22.09 -45.76 10.64
C SER A 65 -21.33 -44.45 10.47
N ASN A 66 -21.47 -43.59 11.48
CA ASN A 66 -20.82 -42.30 11.53
C ASN A 66 -19.36 -42.50 11.98
N VAL A 67 -18.53 -43.13 11.14
CA VAL A 67 -17.10 -42.89 11.21
C VAL A 67 -16.87 -41.54 10.56
N VAL A 68 -17.09 -40.49 11.35
CA VAL A 68 -16.72 -39.12 10.99
C VAL A 68 -15.21 -39.10 10.87
N ASP A 69 -14.73 -39.18 9.64
CA ASP A 69 -13.34 -39.09 9.27
C ASP A 69 -12.80 -37.72 9.71
N VAL A 70 -12.25 -37.63 10.93
CA VAL A 70 -11.75 -36.40 11.58
C VAL A 70 -10.73 -35.69 10.68
N GLN A 71 -10.05 -36.45 9.81
CA GLN A 71 -9.09 -35.92 8.85
C GLN A 71 -9.73 -35.04 7.75
N ARG A 72 -11.01 -35.26 7.38
CA ARG A 72 -11.68 -34.45 6.33
C ARG A 72 -12.18 -33.09 6.82
N ILE A 73 -12.43 -32.93 8.12
CA ILE A 73 -12.92 -31.66 8.70
C ILE A 73 -11.78 -30.64 8.82
N ILE A 74 -10.57 -31.08 9.18
CA ILE A 74 -9.41 -30.21 9.40
C ILE A 74 -8.92 -29.56 8.08
N GLY A 75 -8.99 -30.27 6.95
CA GLY A 75 -8.51 -29.78 5.65
C GLY A 75 -9.34 -28.63 5.06
N LYS A 76 -10.66 -28.64 5.24
CA LYS A 76 -11.55 -27.56 4.76
C LYS A 76 -11.51 -26.33 5.67
N GLN A 77 -11.33 -26.52 6.97
CA GLN A 77 -11.23 -25.44 7.95
C GLN A 77 -9.91 -24.66 7.79
N ARG A 78 -8.77 -25.36 7.57
CA ARG A 78 -7.47 -24.72 7.27
C ARG A 78 -7.49 -23.87 5.99
N ARG A 79 -8.21 -24.29 4.94
CA ARG A 79 -8.33 -23.49 3.69
C ARG A 79 -9.19 -22.25 3.88
N LYS A 80 -10.26 -22.30 4.70
CA LYS A 80 -11.05 -21.12 5.04
C LYS A 80 -10.29 -20.15 5.95
N SER A 81 -9.57 -20.63 6.95
CA SER A 81 -8.76 -19.77 7.82
C SER A 81 -7.55 -19.17 7.10
N MET A 82 -6.91 -19.90 6.16
CA MET A 82 -5.87 -19.32 5.29
C MET A 82 -6.40 -18.22 4.38
N ARG A 83 -7.62 -18.36 3.83
CA ARG A 83 -8.24 -17.31 2.99
C ARG A 83 -8.58 -16.07 3.78
N ILE A 84 -9.08 -16.23 5.01
CA ILE A 84 -9.39 -15.10 5.91
C ILE A 84 -8.10 -14.40 6.37
N ALA A 85 -7.07 -15.16 6.74
CA ALA A 85 -5.76 -14.61 7.10
C ALA A 85 -5.06 -13.89 5.93
N ALA A 86 -5.20 -14.42 4.70
CA ALA A 86 -4.68 -13.76 3.50
C ALA A 86 -5.41 -12.44 3.18
N MET A 87 -6.73 -12.38 3.40
CA MET A 87 -7.52 -11.15 3.20
C MET A 87 -7.18 -10.06 4.24
N SER A 88 -6.96 -10.43 5.50
CA SER A 88 -6.58 -9.46 6.55
C SER A 88 -5.18 -8.89 6.37
N ALA A 89 -4.22 -9.70 5.87
CA ALA A 89 -2.88 -9.22 5.56
C ALA A 89 -2.90 -8.17 4.43
N ALA A 90 -3.74 -8.36 3.41
CA ALA A 90 -3.88 -7.43 2.30
C ALA A 90 -4.43 -6.06 2.75
N ALA A 91 -5.41 -6.04 3.67
CA ALA A 91 -5.98 -4.79 4.17
C ALA A 91 -4.96 -3.95 4.96
N ILE A 92 -4.13 -4.59 5.79
CA ILE A 92 -3.06 -3.90 6.54
C ILE A 92 -2.01 -3.35 5.57
N PHE A 93 -1.70 -4.08 4.50
CA PHE A 93 -0.73 -3.63 3.50
C PHE A 93 -1.23 -2.42 2.71
N VAL A 94 -2.52 -2.39 2.34
CA VAL A 94 -3.14 -1.25 1.64
C VAL A 94 -3.20 -0.01 2.53
N ILE A 95 -3.58 -0.17 3.81
CA ILE A 95 -3.59 0.94 4.77
C ILE A 95 -2.16 1.41 5.06
N GLY A 96 -1.20 0.50 5.17
CA GLY A 96 0.23 0.81 5.33
C GLY A 96 0.79 1.60 4.15
N LEU A 97 0.48 1.21 2.92
CA LEU A 97 0.86 1.94 1.70
C LEU A 97 0.17 3.30 1.60
N ALA A 98 -1.10 3.40 2.00
CA ALA A 98 -1.82 4.67 2.04
C ALA A 98 -1.22 5.62 3.09
N CYS A 99 -0.88 5.12 4.28
CA CYS A 99 -0.19 5.88 5.32
C CYS A 99 1.22 6.27 4.87
N LEU A 100 1.97 5.38 4.21
CA LEU A 100 3.29 5.72 3.65
C LEU A 100 3.15 6.82 2.59
N GLY A 101 2.17 6.75 1.71
CA GLY A 101 1.91 7.76 0.68
C GLY A 101 1.47 9.11 1.26
N PHE A 102 0.82 9.11 2.43
CA PHE A 102 0.37 10.34 3.09
C PHE A 102 1.47 10.99 3.97
N PHE A 103 2.38 10.20 4.54
CA PHE A 103 3.50 10.68 5.36
C PHE A 103 4.79 10.93 4.58
N MET A 104 4.91 10.43 3.35
CA MET A 104 5.99 10.78 2.43
C MET A 104 5.71 12.18 1.87
N VAL A 105 5.88 13.18 2.74
CA VAL A 105 5.92 14.59 2.42
C VAL A 105 6.88 14.75 1.25
N LYS A 106 6.35 15.29 0.16
CA LYS A 106 7.08 15.62 -1.06
C LYS A 106 8.20 16.59 -0.64
N GLU A 107 9.42 16.08 -0.44
CA GLU A 107 10.62 16.89 -0.38
C GLU A 107 10.60 17.74 -1.66
N ARG A 108 10.27 19.02 -1.49
CA ARG A 108 10.28 19.94 -2.62
C ARG A 108 11.76 20.15 -2.92
N PRO A 109 12.23 19.84 -4.13
CA PRO A 109 13.60 20.16 -4.49
C PRO A 109 13.83 21.67 -4.26
N PRO A 110 15.04 22.08 -3.88
CA PRO A 110 15.33 23.47 -3.57
C PRO A 110 14.93 24.37 -4.73
N ALA A 111 14.05 25.34 -4.47
CA ALA A 111 13.43 26.15 -5.51
C ALA A 111 14.45 27.09 -6.20
N LEU A 112 15.43 27.57 -5.43
CA LEU A 112 16.40 28.56 -5.89
C LEU A 112 17.74 28.40 -5.17
N ALA A 113 18.84 28.36 -5.92
CA ALA A 113 20.20 28.49 -5.39
C ALA A 113 20.75 29.88 -5.69
N PHE A 114 21.64 30.41 -4.85
CA PHE A 114 22.30 31.68 -5.12
C PHE A 114 23.81 31.66 -4.87
N ASN A 115 24.54 32.48 -5.61
CA ASN A 115 25.96 32.71 -5.43
C ASN A 115 26.21 34.19 -5.17
N THR A 116 27.27 34.50 -4.43
CA THR A 116 27.59 35.87 -4.00
C THR A 116 28.95 36.30 -4.53
N SER A 117 29.09 37.55 -4.96
CA SER A 117 30.42 38.12 -5.26
C SER A 117 31.26 38.29 -3.99
N PRO A 118 32.60 38.36 -4.08
CA PRO A 118 33.45 38.70 -2.93
C PRO A 118 33.03 40.04 -2.29
N GLY A 119 32.98 40.09 -0.95
CA GLY A 119 32.59 41.29 -0.22
C GLY A 119 31.08 41.58 -0.16
N THR A 120 30.23 40.61 -0.52
CA THR A 120 28.77 40.72 -0.39
C THR A 120 28.36 40.52 1.06
N ASP A 121 27.59 41.47 1.61
CA ASP A 121 26.94 41.35 2.90
C ASP A 121 25.44 41.10 2.72
N PHE A 122 24.97 39.96 3.24
CA PHE A 122 23.59 39.52 3.08
C PHE A 122 23.06 38.84 4.34
N THR A 123 21.75 38.93 4.53
CA THR A 123 21.00 38.19 5.55
C THR A 123 19.93 37.36 4.86
N LEU A 124 19.93 36.06 5.09
CA LEU A 124 18.92 35.12 4.61
C LEU A 124 18.00 34.73 5.76
N THR A 125 16.70 34.88 5.58
CA THR A 125 15.67 34.49 6.55
C THR A 125 14.70 33.52 5.91
N HIS A 126 14.51 32.35 6.52
CA HIS A 126 13.55 31.34 6.09
C HIS A 126 12.21 31.52 6.84
N SER A 127 11.09 31.22 6.18
CA SER A 127 9.78 31.18 6.85
C SER A 127 9.70 30.01 7.83
N LYS A 128 8.83 30.08 8.84
CA LYS A 128 8.70 29.05 9.90
C LYS A 128 8.44 27.61 9.42
N ASP A 129 7.98 27.44 8.19
CA ASP A 129 7.72 26.13 7.55
C ASP A 129 8.86 25.65 6.65
N ALA A 130 9.89 26.47 6.43
CA ALA A 130 11.06 26.12 5.65
C ALA A 130 12.06 25.42 6.57
N SER A 131 12.58 24.28 6.12
CA SER A 131 13.67 23.57 6.79
C SER A 131 14.81 24.56 7.03
N GLU A 132 15.59 24.39 8.10
CA GLU A 132 16.87 25.08 8.26
C GLU A 132 17.77 24.65 7.09
N ALA A 133 17.60 25.31 5.95
CA ALA A 133 18.30 24.98 4.72
C ALA A 133 19.74 25.49 4.91
N GLU A 134 20.61 24.59 5.35
CA GLU A 134 22.05 24.84 5.37
C GLU A 134 22.53 25.10 3.93
N GLY A 135 22.97 26.32 3.65
CA GLY A 135 23.60 26.69 2.39
C GLY A 135 23.03 27.93 1.72
N ARG A 136 23.49 28.19 0.50
CA ARG A 136 23.02 29.31 -0.32
C ARG A 136 21.78 28.92 -1.13
N ILE A 137 20.73 28.50 -0.43
CA ILE A 137 19.49 28.01 -1.01
C ILE A 137 18.33 28.84 -0.46
N MET A 138 17.39 29.20 -1.32
CA MET A 138 16.15 29.86 -0.97
C MET A 138 14.98 28.91 -1.26
N GLU A 139 14.12 28.73 -0.27
CA GLU A 139 12.85 28.02 -0.40
C GLU A 139 11.71 29.02 -0.59
N ALA A 140 10.54 28.56 -1.01
CA ALA A 140 9.36 29.40 -1.05
C ALA A 140 9.08 29.98 0.36
N GLY A 141 8.99 31.31 0.44
CA GLY A 141 8.90 32.07 1.69
C GLY A 141 10.23 32.63 2.20
N SER A 142 11.37 32.21 1.65
CA SER A 142 12.68 32.77 2.03
C SER A 142 12.82 34.22 1.55
N ARG A 143 13.38 35.06 2.44
CA ARG A 143 13.72 36.45 2.17
C ARG A 143 15.23 36.64 2.22
N LEU A 144 15.78 37.27 1.19
CA LEU A 144 17.18 37.63 1.09
C LEU A 144 17.31 39.15 1.10
N HIS A 145 18.01 39.66 2.12
CA HIS A 145 18.32 41.07 2.26
C HIS A 145 19.81 41.28 1.97
N LEU A 146 20.13 42.16 1.02
CA LEU A 146 21.49 42.49 0.61
C LEU A 146 21.81 43.94 0.96
N THR A 147 22.84 44.13 1.76
CA THR A 147 23.35 45.46 2.11
C THR A 147 24.36 45.95 1.08
N THR A 148 25.28 45.07 0.66
CA THR A 148 26.36 45.37 -0.30
C THR A 148 26.64 44.18 -1.21
N GLY A 149 27.22 44.44 -2.38
CA GLY A 149 27.63 43.40 -3.34
C GLY A 149 26.58 43.03 -4.37
N THR A 150 26.70 41.84 -4.95
CA THR A 150 25.83 41.34 -6.01
C THR A 150 25.67 39.83 -5.84
N VAL A 151 24.45 39.34 -6.08
CA VAL A 151 24.14 37.92 -6.05
C VAL A 151 23.62 37.46 -7.40
N GLU A 152 24.02 36.26 -7.77
CA GLU A 152 23.46 35.53 -8.89
C GLU A 152 22.47 34.50 -8.35
N LEU A 153 21.24 34.53 -8.84
CA LEU A 153 20.16 33.62 -8.50
C LEU A 153 19.98 32.63 -9.65
N SER A 154 19.96 31.34 -9.33
CA SER A 154 19.78 30.23 -10.26
C SER A 154 18.55 29.42 -9.87
N PHE A 155 17.46 29.61 -10.59
CA PHE A 155 16.18 28.94 -10.34
C PHE A 155 16.19 27.52 -10.88
N ALA A 156 15.44 26.61 -10.26
CA ALA A 156 15.28 25.23 -10.74
C ALA A 156 14.70 25.15 -12.16
N SER A 157 13.94 26.17 -12.58
CA SER A 157 13.39 26.31 -13.93
C SER A 157 14.45 26.67 -14.99
N GLY A 158 15.67 27.04 -14.58
CA GLY A 158 16.74 27.51 -15.46
C GLY A 158 16.78 29.02 -15.65
N VAL A 159 15.86 29.77 -15.03
CA VAL A 159 15.95 31.24 -14.98
C VAL A 159 17.21 31.65 -14.23
N ARG A 160 17.93 32.63 -14.78
CA ARG A 160 19.06 33.27 -14.12
C ARG A 160 18.72 34.70 -13.79
N SER A 161 19.15 35.16 -12.62
CA SER A 161 18.99 36.57 -12.25
C SER A 161 20.22 37.11 -11.56
N ILE A 162 20.53 38.38 -11.82
CA ILE A 162 21.59 39.11 -11.14
C ILE A 162 20.94 40.23 -10.34
N VAL A 163 21.14 40.22 -9.03
CA VAL A 163 20.56 41.21 -8.11
C VAL A 163 21.67 42.01 -7.45
N LYS A 164 21.58 43.33 -7.58
CA LYS A 164 22.58 44.27 -7.05
C LYS A 164 22.06 44.95 -5.78
N ALA A 165 22.91 45.01 -4.77
CA ALA A 165 22.62 45.72 -3.52
C ALA A 165 22.54 47.26 -3.70
N PRO A 166 21.78 47.98 -2.85
CA PRO A 166 20.93 47.46 -1.79
C PRO A 166 19.68 46.77 -2.36
N ALA A 167 19.38 45.57 -1.88
CA ALA A 167 18.25 44.80 -2.39
C ALA A 167 17.55 44.02 -1.29
N ASP A 168 16.24 43.87 -1.45
CA ASP A 168 15.39 43.11 -0.55
C ASP A 168 14.40 42.32 -1.39
N ILE A 169 14.60 41.01 -1.44
CA ILE A 169 13.84 40.11 -2.29
C ILE A 169 13.29 38.94 -1.49
N THR A 170 12.12 38.46 -1.87
CA THR A 170 11.47 37.31 -1.28
C THR A 170 11.07 36.34 -2.38
N LEU A 171 11.48 35.08 -2.25
CA LEU A 171 10.98 34.02 -3.13
C LEU A 171 9.56 33.66 -2.68
N HIS A 172 8.53 34.03 -3.45
CA HIS A 172 7.15 33.68 -3.09
C HIS A 172 6.83 32.23 -3.46
N GLN A 173 7.21 31.84 -4.68
CA GLN A 173 7.02 30.51 -5.26
C GLN A 173 8.16 30.25 -6.25
N ASP A 174 8.29 29.01 -6.74
CA ASP A 174 9.39 28.57 -7.61
C ASP A 174 9.56 29.41 -8.89
N ASP A 175 8.50 30.07 -9.35
CA ASP A 175 8.44 30.92 -10.55
C ASP A 175 8.13 32.40 -10.25
N THR A 176 8.03 32.78 -8.97
CA THR A 176 7.57 34.10 -8.56
C THR A 176 8.52 34.72 -7.56
N LEU A 177 9.21 35.78 -7.99
CA LEU A 177 10.10 36.58 -7.14
C LEU A 177 9.43 37.91 -6.78
N PHE A 178 9.40 38.24 -5.50
CA PHE A 178 8.96 39.55 -5.03
C PHE A 178 10.16 40.43 -4.72
N VAL A 179 10.21 41.63 -5.30
CA VAL A 179 11.27 42.62 -5.11
C VAL A 179 10.68 43.78 -4.32
N ASN A 180 11.07 43.89 -3.05
CA ASN A 180 10.72 45.04 -2.21
C ASN A 180 11.58 46.26 -2.55
N GLN A 181 12.85 46.03 -2.88
CA GLN A 181 13.84 47.05 -3.23
C GLN A 181 14.97 46.39 -4.01
N GLY A 182 15.54 47.11 -4.96
CA GLY A 182 16.80 46.76 -5.61
C GLY A 182 16.75 46.84 -7.12
N THR A 183 17.86 46.43 -7.74
CA THR A 183 17.97 46.30 -9.19
C THR A 183 18.25 44.85 -9.52
N ALA A 184 17.37 44.25 -10.32
CA ALA A 184 17.45 42.86 -10.70
C ALA A 184 17.38 42.74 -12.23
N TRP A 185 18.26 41.94 -12.81
CA TRP A 185 18.20 41.53 -14.21
C TRP A 185 17.81 40.06 -14.27
N PHE A 186 17.04 39.67 -15.28
CA PHE A 186 16.49 38.33 -15.47
C PHE A 186 16.70 37.87 -16.90
N GLU A 187 17.19 36.64 -17.04
CA GLU A 187 17.26 35.91 -18.30
C GLU A 187 16.39 34.67 -18.17
N VAL A 188 15.28 34.67 -18.91
CA VAL A 188 14.30 33.58 -18.87
C VAL A 188 14.44 32.70 -20.11
N PRO A 189 14.78 31.40 -19.97
CA PRO A 189 14.81 30.48 -21.08
C PRO A 189 13.40 30.07 -21.53
N GLU A 190 13.27 29.52 -22.74
CA GLU A 190 11.97 29.18 -23.35
C GLU A 190 11.15 28.15 -22.54
N ASN A 191 11.81 27.30 -21.75
CA ASN A 191 11.14 26.30 -20.91
C ASN A 191 10.58 26.88 -19.59
N ALA A 192 10.85 28.16 -19.29
CA ALA A 192 10.47 28.82 -18.06
C ALA A 192 9.59 30.07 -18.29
N ILE A 193 8.96 30.17 -19.47
CA ILE A 193 8.04 31.24 -19.82
C ILE A 193 6.87 31.30 -18.81
N GLY A 194 6.58 32.50 -18.32
CA GLY A 194 5.58 32.76 -17.28
C GLY A 194 6.18 33.12 -15.92
N PHE A 195 7.52 33.16 -15.82
CA PHE A 195 8.24 33.70 -14.68
C PHE A 195 7.74 35.11 -14.35
N THR A 196 7.44 35.31 -13.08
CA THR A 196 6.74 36.51 -12.61
C THR A 196 7.59 37.25 -11.58
N VAL A 197 7.85 38.53 -11.84
CA VAL A 197 8.50 39.45 -10.91
C VAL A 197 7.44 40.41 -10.38
N LYS A 198 7.27 40.43 -9.06
CA LYS A 198 6.30 41.30 -8.39
C LYS A 198 7.02 42.36 -7.56
N SER A 199 6.43 43.52 -7.46
CA SER A 199 6.74 44.54 -6.46
C SER A 199 5.43 44.98 -5.80
N LYS A 200 5.46 46.09 -5.05
CA LYS A 200 4.24 46.67 -4.47
C LYS A 200 3.29 47.25 -5.53
N GLU A 201 3.82 47.79 -6.62
CA GLU A 201 3.05 48.54 -7.61
C GLU A 201 2.99 47.85 -8.97
N LEU A 202 3.80 46.81 -9.19
CA LEU A 202 4.06 46.23 -10.50
C LEU A 202 4.00 44.70 -10.46
N THR A 203 3.47 44.09 -11.52
CA THR A 203 3.59 42.65 -11.77
C THR A 203 4.07 42.43 -13.19
N ALA A 204 5.36 42.13 -13.36
CA ALA A 204 5.97 41.82 -14.64
C ALA A 204 5.93 40.30 -14.89
N VAL A 205 5.26 39.87 -15.96
CA VAL A 205 5.22 38.46 -16.39
C VAL A 205 5.98 38.31 -17.70
N ASP A 206 6.98 37.42 -17.72
CA ASP A 206 7.79 37.16 -18.90
C ASP A 206 7.03 36.35 -19.96
N LEU A 207 7.38 36.57 -21.24
CA LEU A 207 6.88 35.79 -22.39
C LEU A 207 8.05 35.24 -23.24
N GLY A 208 9.16 34.84 -22.61
CA GLY A 208 10.42 34.38 -23.23
C GLY A 208 11.40 35.54 -23.42
N THR A 209 11.91 36.08 -22.32
CA THR A 209 12.44 37.46 -22.30
C THR A 209 13.69 37.62 -21.44
N GLU A 210 14.54 38.55 -21.85
CA GLU A 210 15.59 39.15 -21.04
C GLU A 210 15.14 40.56 -20.61
N PHE A 211 14.99 40.79 -19.31
CA PHE A 211 14.47 42.04 -18.77
C PHE A 211 15.08 42.41 -17.41
N GLY A 212 15.05 43.68 -17.07
CA GLY A 212 15.47 44.22 -15.78
C GLY A 212 14.32 44.91 -15.06
N VAL A 213 14.33 44.87 -13.74
CA VAL A 213 13.39 45.56 -12.87
C VAL A 213 14.18 46.43 -11.88
N ILE A 214 13.75 47.67 -11.72
CA ILE A 214 14.31 48.61 -10.75
C ILE A 214 13.18 49.02 -9.81
N VAL A 215 13.33 48.69 -8.52
CA VAL A 215 12.39 49.04 -7.46
C VAL A 215 13.11 49.90 -6.43
N LYS A 216 12.64 51.13 -6.21
CA LYS A 216 13.20 52.04 -5.20
C LYS A 216 12.10 52.45 -4.21
N PRO A 217 12.41 52.67 -2.92
CA PRO A 217 11.38 52.93 -1.90
C PRO A 217 10.49 54.17 -2.13
N ASN A 218 10.94 55.14 -2.94
CA ASN A 218 10.29 56.44 -3.14
C ASN A 218 10.26 56.84 -4.62
N ASP A 219 10.30 55.86 -5.54
CA ASP A 219 10.29 56.10 -6.99
C ASP A 219 9.34 55.12 -7.65
N TYR A 220 8.96 55.37 -8.90
CA TYR A 220 8.17 54.41 -9.65
C TYR A 220 8.96 53.16 -9.99
N ASP A 221 8.28 52.02 -9.99
CA ASP A 221 8.88 50.77 -10.44
C ASP A 221 9.11 50.79 -11.95
N GLU A 222 10.33 50.48 -12.37
CA GLU A 222 10.73 50.49 -13.77
C GLU A 222 10.95 49.07 -14.30
N VAL A 223 10.46 48.79 -15.51
CA VAL A 223 10.77 47.57 -16.27
C VAL A 223 11.50 47.94 -17.54
N HIS A 224 12.64 47.30 -17.75
CA HIS A 224 13.50 47.51 -18.92
C HIS A 224 13.60 46.20 -19.67
N VAL A 225 13.04 46.12 -20.88
CA VAL A 225 13.07 44.91 -21.70
C VAL A 225 14.25 44.98 -22.66
N PHE A 226 15.17 44.02 -22.57
CA PHE A 226 16.33 43.93 -23.47
C PHE A 226 15.99 43.09 -24.71
N LYS A 227 15.29 41.98 -24.52
CA LYS A 227 14.88 41.06 -25.59
C LYS A 227 13.58 40.36 -25.23
N GLY A 228 12.64 40.24 -26.16
CA GLY A 228 11.36 39.55 -25.93
C GLY A 228 10.23 40.52 -25.58
N LYS A 229 9.30 40.08 -24.73
CA LYS A 229 8.11 40.84 -24.33
C LYS A 229 7.75 40.56 -22.88
N VAL A 230 7.49 41.62 -22.13
CA VAL A 230 6.96 41.54 -20.77
C VAL A 230 5.53 42.06 -20.77
N ARG A 231 4.64 41.38 -20.05
CA ARG A 231 3.33 41.90 -19.69
C ARG A 231 3.42 42.54 -18.32
N VAL A 232 2.95 43.78 -18.22
CA VAL A 232 2.93 44.61 -17.00
C VAL A 232 1.49 44.92 -16.64
#